data_AF-A0A431KD65-F1
#
_entry.id   AF-A0A431KD65-F1
#
_cell.length_a   1.000
_cell.length_b   1.000
_cell.length_c   1.000
_cell.angle_alpha   90.00
_cell.angle_beta   90.00
_cell.angle_gamma   90.00
#
_symmetry.space_group_name_H-M   'P 1'
#
loop_
_entity.id
_entity.type
_entity.pdbx_description
1 polymer ?
#
loop_
_entity_poly.entity_id
_entity_poly.type
_entity_poly.pdbx_seq_one_letter_code
_entity_poly.pdbx_strand_id
1 'polypeptide(L)'
;MRLFVSLLAMLIASSAIAKGQQGALSISKARAQLISQGWLPLETFGTDANGTRWSLQGDAGAMYEAGFKEVEACSGTGLNFCSFNYTRAGKCLSLQTQGEFKAGSYEPHVIKRTNVCPARGDLAPKPNLNSK
;
A
#
# COMPACT_ATOMS: atom_id res chain seq x y z
N MET A 1 -55.56 38.96 -6.19
CA MET A 1 -54.26 39.46 -5.70
C MET A 1 -53.64 38.37 -4.84
N ARG A 2 -52.79 37.50 -5.41
CA ARG A 2 -52.15 36.38 -4.69
C ARG A 2 -50.74 36.82 -4.32
N LEU A 3 -50.49 37.06 -3.03
CA LEU A 3 -49.16 37.33 -2.50
C LEU A 3 -48.33 36.03 -2.54
N PHE A 4 -47.39 35.96 -3.47
CA PHE A 4 -46.28 35.01 -3.43
C PHE A 4 -45.19 35.61 -2.54
N VAL A 5 -45.15 35.25 -1.25
CA VAL A 5 -43.98 35.51 -0.42
C VAL A 5 -43.04 34.33 -0.62
N SER A 6 -42.03 34.56 -1.45
CA SER A 6 -41.01 33.59 -1.82
C SER A 6 -40.19 33.18 -0.59
N LEU A 7 -40.36 31.94 -0.14
CA LEU A 7 -39.57 31.34 0.92
C LEU A 7 -38.22 30.91 0.34
N LEU A 8 -37.28 31.85 0.22
CA LEU A 8 -35.92 31.54 -0.22
C LEU A 8 -35.15 30.92 0.95
N ALA A 9 -35.32 29.61 1.15
CA ALA A 9 -34.47 28.83 2.06
C ALA A 9 -33.09 28.66 1.40
N MET A 10 -32.16 29.58 1.69
CA MET A 10 -30.74 29.37 1.42
C MET A 10 -30.22 28.26 2.35
N LEU A 11 -30.34 27.01 1.88
CA LEU A 11 -29.58 25.88 2.41
C LEU A 11 -28.12 26.06 1.99
N ILE A 12 -27.36 26.79 2.80
CA ILE A 12 -25.91 26.75 2.73
C ILE A 12 -25.54 25.37 3.28
N ALA A 13 -25.42 24.38 2.39
CA ALA A 13 -24.80 23.12 2.72
C ALA A 13 -23.33 23.42 3.04
N SER A 14 -23.05 23.70 4.31
CA SER A 14 -21.71 23.70 4.85
C SER A 14 -21.15 22.31 4.61
N SER A 15 -20.44 22.16 3.49
CA SER A 15 -19.55 21.02 3.29
C SER A 15 -18.51 21.18 4.39
N ALA A 16 -18.75 20.51 5.52
CA ALA A 16 -17.70 20.25 6.46
C ALA A 16 -16.63 19.53 5.65
N ILE A 17 -15.60 20.26 5.25
CA ILE A 17 -14.34 19.66 4.88
C ILE A 17 -13.89 19.03 6.18
N ALA A 18 -14.29 17.78 6.38
CA ALA A 18 -13.59 16.90 7.27
C ALA A 18 -12.14 17.01 6.80
N LYS A 19 -11.35 17.78 7.53
CA LYS A 19 -9.90 17.59 7.60
C LYS A 19 -9.74 16.24 8.27
N GLY A 20 -10.10 15.19 7.53
CA GLY A 20 -9.67 13.85 7.82
C GLY A 20 -8.16 13.95 7.79
N GLN A 21 -7.57 13.77 8.97
CA GLN A 21 -6.31 13.07 9.12
C GLN A 21 -6.08 12.25 7.84
N GLN A 22 -5.04 12.58 7.07
CA GLN A 22 -4.55 11.68 6.04
C GLN A 22 -3.92 10.49 6.78
N GLY A 23 -4.72 9.78 7.57
CA GLY A 23 -4.34 8.57 8.26
C GLY A 23 -4.04 7.58 7.16
N ALA A 24 -2.77 7.22 7.05
CA ALA A 24 -2.26 6.22 6.15
C ALA A 24 -3.28 5.06 6.06
N LEU A 25 -3.74 4.71 4.86
CA LEU A 25 -4.69 3.61 4.67
C LEU A 25 -4.03 2.29 5.07
N SER A 26 -4.78 1.36 5.66
CA SER A 26 -4.28 -0.02 5.81
C SER A 26 -3.99 -0.61 4.43
N ILE A 27 -3.05 -1.55 4.35
CA ILE A 27 -2.67 -2.15 3.06
C ILE A 27 -3.87 -2.78 2.34
N SER A 28 -4.80 -3.45 3.03
CA SER A 28 -6.02 -3.99 2.39
C SER A 28 -6.86 -2.91 1.74
N LYS A 29 -7.07 -1.78 2.43
CA LYS A 29 -7.85 -0.65 1.91
C LYS A 29 -7.16 -0.02 0.71
N ALA A 30 -5.86 0.19 0.79
CA ALA A 30 -5.07 0.74 -0.32
C ALA A 30 -5.07 -0.20 -1.54
N ARG A 31 -4.93 -1.51 -1.32
CA ARG A 31 -5.01 -2.54 -2.35
C ARG A 31 -6.35 -2.53 -3.06
N ALA A 32 -7.45 -2.51 -2.32
CA ALA A 32 -8.79 -2.47 -2.89
C ALA A 32 -9.02 -1.23 -3.77
N GLN A 33 -8.55 -0.06 -3.32
CA GLN A 33 -8.61 1.18 -4.12
C GLN A 33 -7.75 1.12 -5.38
N LEU A 34 -6.58 0.48 -5.31
CA LEU A 34 -5.70 0.32 -6.46
C LEU A 34 -6.34 -0.59 -7.52
N ILE A 35 -6.88 -1.73 -7.08
CA ILE A 35 -7.56 -2.68 -7.95
C ILE A 35 -8.77 -2.02 -8.62
N SER A 36 -9.59 -1.26 -7.90
CA SER A 36 -10.73 -0.55 -8.49
C SER A 36 -10.34 0.53 -9.49
N GLN A 37 -9.10 1.03 -9.41
CA GLN A 37 -8.51 1.97 -10.38
C GLN A 37 -7.78 1.27 -11.54
N GLY A 38 -7.87 -0.06 -11.63
CA GLY A 38 -7.25 -0.86 -12.70
C GLY A 38 -5.76 -1.13 -12.50
N TRP A 39 -5.23 -0.91 -11.29
CA TRP A 39 -3.89 -1.40 -10.95
C TRP A 39 -3.95 -2.88 -10.59
N LEU A 40 -3.04 -3.65 -11.16
CA LEU A 40 -2.91 -5.08 -10.90
C LEU A 40 -1.77 -5.33 -9.92
N PRO A 41 -1.96 -6.21 -8.92
CA PRO A 41 -0.86 -6.74 -8.12
C PRO A 41 0.26 -7.26 -9.02
N LEU A 42 1.49 -6.85 -8.74
CA LEU A 42 2.67 -7.32 -9.45
C LEU A 42 3.54 -8.11 -8.47
N GLU A 43 3.56 -9.43 -8.65
CA GLU A 43 4.49 -10.27 -7.90
C GLU A 43 5.92 -10.02 -8.39
N THR A 44 6.76 -9.53 -7.49
CA THR A 44 8.21 -9.41 -7.66
C THR A 44 8.91 -10.23 -6.59
N PHE A 45 10.19 -10.50 -6.77
CA PHE A 45 10.98 -11.15 -5.74
C PHE A 45 12.42 -10.67 -5.80
N GLY A 46 13.03 -10.64 -4.63
CA GLY A 46 14.47 -10.75 -4.49
C GLY A 46 14.79 -11.88 -3.52
N THR A 47 16.04 -12.29 -3.49
CA THR A 47 16.51 -13.40 -2.67
C THR A 47 17.58 -12.95 -1.71
N ASP A 48 17.66 -13.58 -0.55
CA ASP A 48 18.82 -13.45 0.33
C ASP A 48 20.04 -14.19 -0.24
N ALA A 49 21.14 -14.17 0.52
CA ALA A 49 22.40 -14.82 0.14
C ALA A 49 22.29 -16.34 -0.04
N ASN A 50 21.26 -16.97 0.54
CA ASN A 50 21.01 -18.41 0.44
C ASN A 50 20.01 -18.74 -0.68
N GLY A 51 19.55 -17.75 -1.45
CA GLY A 51 18.57 -17.94 -2.53
C GLY A 51 17.12 -17.98 -2.05
N THR A 52 16.85 -17.71 -0.77
CA THR A 52 15.47 -17.72 -0.26
C THR A 52 14.77 -16.41 -0.63
N ARG A 53 13.57 -16.50 -1.20
CA ARG A 53 12.76 -15.32 -1.57
C ARG A 53 12.41 -14.51 -0.32
N TRP A 54 12.64 -13.20 -0.33
CA TRP A 54 12.27 -12.32 0.79
C TRP A 54 10.75 -12.28 1.03
N SER A 55 9.95 -12.43 -0.02
CA SER A 55 8.48 -12.48 0.06
C SER A 55 7.94 -13.72 0.77
N LEU A 56 8.80 -14.70 1.08
CA LEU A 56 8.42 -15.92 1.80
C LEU A 56 8.96 -15.95 3.24
N GLN A 57 9.44 -14.82 3.76
CA GLN A 57 10.06 -14.74 5.09
C GLN A 57 9.36 -13.72 5.98
N GLY A 58 9.28 -13.98 7.29
CA GLY A 58 8.71 -13.08 8.29
C GLY A 58 7.30 -12.59 7.92
N ASP A 59 7.02 -11.32 8.19
CA ASP A 59 5.74 -10.69 7.86
C ASP A 59 5.46 -10.68 6.36
N ALA A 60 6.48 -10.61 5.50
CA ALA A 60 6.27 -10.68 4.06
C ALA A 60 5.71 -12.06 3.67
N GLY A 61 6.24 -13.14 4.26
CA GLY A 61 5.72 -14.50 4.11
C GLY A 61 4.27 -14.62 4.60
N ALA A 62 3.99 -14.14 5.81
CA ALA A 62 2.63 -14.17 6.36
C ALA A 62 1.62 -13.40 5.47
N MET A 63 2.02 -12.25 4.94
CA MET A 63 1.21 -11.49 3.98
C MET A 63 1.04 -12.22 2.64
N TYR A 64 2.10 -12.84 2.14
CA TYR A 64 2.06 -13.61 0.89
C TYR A 64 1.11 -14.80 1.01
N GLU A 65 1.11 -15.50 2.14
CA GLU A 65 0.17 -16.58 2.48
C GLU A 65 -1.27 -16.05 2.60
N ALA A 66 -1.45 -14.86 3.16
CA ALA A 66 -2.74 -14.18 3.24
C ALA A 66 -3.25 -13.60 1.89
N GLY A 67 -2.50 -13.76 0.80
CA GLY A 67 -2.93 -13.42 -0.57
C GLY A 67 -2.43 -12.08 -1.10
N PHE A 68 -1.59 -11.36 -0.34
CA PHE A 68 -0.90 -10.16 -0.83
C PHE A 68 0.33 -10.55 -1.67
N LYS A 69 0.10 -11.15 -2.84
CA LYS A 69 1.19 -11.64 -3.72
C LYS A 69 2.11 -10.54 -4.23
N GLU A 70 1.66 -9.29 -4.17
CA GLU A 70 2.44 -8.10 -4.49
C GLU A 70 3.48 -7.70 -3.44
N VAL A 71 3.52 -8.33 -2.25
CA VAL A 71 4.54 -8.04 -1.24
C VAL A 71 5.91 -8.54 -1.68
N GLU A 72 6.92 -7.66 -1.67
CA GLU A 72 8.28 -8.03 -2.08
C GLU A 72 9.16 -8.39 -0.88
N ALA A 73 9.14 -7.55 0.16
CA ALA A 73 9.96 -7.71 1.35
C ALA A 73 9.45 -6.83 2.50
N CYS A 74 9.73 -7.27 3.73
CA CYS A 74 9.52 -6.53 4.98
C CYS A 74 10.84 -6.45 5.76
N SER A 75 11.09 -5.34 6.48
CA SER A 75 12.35 -5.14 7.20
C SER A 75 12.52 -6.01 8.46
N GLY A 76 11.43 -6.56 9.02
CA GLY A 76 11.47 -7.46 10.18
C GLY A 76 11.95 -6.81 11.49
N THR A 77 11.98 -5.48 11.57
CA THR A 77 12.36 -4.70 12.76
C THR A 77 11.14 -4.01 13.35
N GLY A 78 11.18 -3.47 14.57
CA GLY A 78 9.98 -2.94 15.27
C GLY A 78 9.16 -1.86 14.54
N LEU A 79 9.70 -1.20 13.51
CA LEU A 79 8.92 -0.32 12.61
C LEU A 79 8.27 -1.07 11.42
N ASN A 80 8.88 -2.19 11.02
CA ASN A 80 8.46 -3.16 10.02
C ASN A 80 7.94 -2.54 8.71
N PHE A 81 8.89 -2.07 7.90
CA PHE A 81 8.55 -1.48 6.61
C PHE A 81 8.40 -2.57 5.57
N CYS A 82 7.24 -2.64 4.91
CA CYS A 82 7.00 -3.57 3.81
C CYS A 82 6.84 -2.84 2.48
N SER A 83 7.22 -3.50 1.39
CA SER A 83 7.12 -2.99 0.02
C SER A 83 6.16 -3.82 -0.82
N PHE A 84 5.32 -3.15 -1.62
CA PHE A 84 4.31 -3.78 -2.46
C PHE A 84 4.34 -3.18 -3.86
N ASN A 85 4.24 -4.00 -4.90
CA ASN A 85 4.36 -3.56 -6.29
C ASN A 85 3.08 -3.78 -7.10
N TYR A 86 2.77 -2.83 -7.96
CA TYR A 86 1.58 -2.84 -8.82
C TYR A 86 1.94 -2.37 -10.23
N THR A 87 1.14 -2.80 -11.20
CA THR A 87 1.29 -2.41 -12.60
C THR A 87 -0.05 -2.00 -13.23
N ARG A 88 -0.01 -1.08 -14.18
CA ARG A 88 -1.17 -0.68 -14.99
C ARG A 88 -0.72 -0.11 -16.33
N ALA A 89 -1.10 -0.75 -17.44
CA ALA A 89 -0.80 -0.28 -18.80
C ALA A 89 0.68 0.13 -19.00
N GLY A 90 1.61 -0.73 -18.56
CA GLY A 90 3.05 -0.48 -18.68
C GLY A 90 3.64 0.50 -17.66
N LYS A 91 2.83 1.07 -16.76
CA LYS A 91 3.28 1.90 -15.63
C LYS A 91 3.38 1.07 -14.36
N CYS A 92 4.28 1.45 -13.46
CA CYS A 92 4.45 0.81 -12.17
C CYS A 92 4.08 1.74 -11.02
N LEU A 93 3.72 1.14 -9.89
CA LEU A 93 3.49 1.81 -8.63
C LEU A 93 4.04 0.93 -7.50
N SER A 94 4.80 1.54 -6.60
CA SER A 94 5.25 0.88 -5.38
C SER A 94 4.66 1.57 -4.16
N LEU A 95 4.14 0.79 -3.23
CA LEU A 95 3.72 1.23 -1.91
C LEU A 95 4.75 0.81 -0.87
N GLN A 96 5.02 1.70 0.08
CA GLN A 96 5.70 1.36 1.33
C GLN A 96 4.71 1.48 2.47
N THR A 97 4.68 0.48 3.34
CA THR A 97 3.89 0.50 4.57
C THR A 97 4.78 0.52 5.80
N GLN A 98 4.18 0.82 6.96
CA GLN A 98 4.81 0.71 8.27
C GLN A 98 3.85 0.00 9.24
N GLY A 99 4.42 -0.87 10.09
CA GLY A 99 3.69 -1.65 11.10
C GLY A 99 3.80 -3.16 10.88
N GLU A 100 3.39 -3.92 11.88
CA GLU A 100 3.37 -5.39 11.80
C GLU A 100 2.13 -5.90 11.06
N PHE A 101 2.19 -7.15 10.61
CA PHE A 101 1.06 -7.85 10.02
C PHE A 101 0.63 -9.07 10.84
N LYS A 102 -0.67 -9.15 11.11
CA LYS A 102 -1.30 -10.37 11.60
C LYS A 102 -2.67 -10.52 10.97
N ALA A 103 -2.84 -11.55 10.16
CA ALA A 103 -4.08 -11.82 9.43
C ALA A 103 -5.29 -11.79 10.37
N GLY A 104 -6.32 -11.03 9.99
CA GLY A 104 -7.55 -10.85 10.77
C GLY A 104 -7.40 -10.04 12.07
N SER A 105 -6.22 -9.50 12.39
CA SER A 105 -5.98 -8.71 13.61
C SER A 105 -5.53 -7.29 13.29
N TYR A 106 -4.35 -7.12 12.69
CA TYR A 106 -3.78 -5.82 12.38
C TYR A 106 -2.97 -5.84 11.08
N GLU A 107 -2.91 -4.68 10.44
CA GLU A 107 -2.26 -4.48 9.15
C GLU A 107 -1.35 -3.25 9.18
N PRO A 108 -0.25 -3.26 8.41
CA PRO A 108 0.56 -2.08 8.24
C PRO A 108 -0.16 -1.03 7.38
N HIS A 109 0.20 0.23 7.59
CA HIS A 109 -0.43 1.37 6.93
C HIS A 109 0.51 1.97 5.88
N VAL A 110 -0.05 2.42 4.75
CA VAL A 110 0.72 2.99 3.64
C VAL A 110 1.29 4.37 4.00
N ILE A 111 2.61 4.45 4.09
CA ILE A 111 3.33 5.69 4.41
C ILE A 111 3.90 6.38 3.16
N LYS A 112 4.07 5.65 2.06
CA LYS A 112 4.67 6.18 0.83
C LYS A 112 4.10 5.50 -0.41
N ARG A 113 3.97 6.28 -1.49
CA ARG A 113 3.63 5.82 -2.84
C ARG A 113 4.65 6.38 -3.82
N THR A 114 5.16 5.57 -4.74
CA THR A 114 6.12 6.00 -5.77
C THR A 114 5.79 5.37 -7.12
N ASN A 115 6.14 6.05 -8.22
CA ASN A 115 5.97 5.51 -9.59
C ASN A 115 7.25 4.83 -10.09
N VAL A 116 8.06 4.28 -9.18
CA VAL A 116 9.30 3.57 -9.52
C VAL A 116 8.95 2.14 -9.90
N CYS A 117 9.42 1.70 -11.06
CA CYS A 117 9.30 0.30 -11.43
C CYS A 117 10.28 -0.55 -10.62
N PRO A 118 9.85 -1.69 -10.06
CA PRO A 118 10.79 -2.67 -9.56
C PRO A 118 11.70 -3.10 -10.71
N ALA A 119 12.98 -3.37 -10.42
CA ALA A 119 13.90 -3.89 -11.42
C ALA A 119 13.27 -5.17 -12.02
N ARG A 120 13.15 -5.26 -13.34
CA ARG A 120 12.68 -6.48 -14.00
C ARG A 120 13.65 -7.59 -13.61
N GLY A 121 13.10 -8.66 -13.01
CA GLY A 121 13.86 -9.68 -12.29
C GLY A 121 15.10 -10.15 -13.04
N ASP A 122 16.25 -10.00 -12.37
CA ASP A 122 17.28 -11.03 -12.16
C ASP A 122 18.55 -10.36 -11.57
N LEU A 123 19.03 -10.86 -10.41
CA LEU A 123 20.43 -10.76 -9.90
C LEU A 123 20.97 -9.47 -9.25
N ALA A 124 20.41 -9.01 -8.12
CA ALA A 124 21.30 -8.42 -7.11
C ALA A 124 20.82 -8.74 -5.69
N PRO A 125 21.63 -9.42 -4.85
CA PRO A 125 21.40 -9.34 -3.42
C PRO A 125 21.41 -7.84 -3.05
N LYS A 126 20.36 -7.36 -2.37
CA LYS A 126 20.35 -5.99 -1.83
C LYS A 126 21.63 -5.84 -0.99
N PRO A 127 22.45 -4.78 -1.18
CA PRO A 127 23.64 -4.59 -0.37
C PRO A 127 23.24 -4.60 1.11
N ASN A 128 23.98 -5.38 1.91
CA ASN A 128 23.75 -5.51 3.34
C ASN A 128 23.88 -4.11 3.97
N LEU A 129 22.76 -3.55 4.44
CA LEU A 129 22.72 -2.24 5.08
C LEU A 129 23.37 -2.22 6.48
N ASN A 130 23.93 -3.35 6.94
CA ASN A 130 24.59 -3.51 8.23
C ASN A 130 26.10 -3.83 8.16
N SER A 131 26.76 -3.74 6.99
CA SER A 131 28.22 -3.81 6.93
C SER A 131 28.85 -2.43 7.19
N LYS A 132 29.06 -2.11 8.47
CA LYS A 132 30.08 -1.17 8.94
C LYS A 132 31.09 -1.92 9.79
#